data_AF-A0A7T1HU83-F1
#
_entry.id   AF-A0A7T1HU83-F1
#
_cell.length_a   1.000
_cell.length_b   1.000
_cell.length_c   1.000
_cell.angle_alpha   90.00
_cell.angle_beta   90.00
_cell.angle_gamma   90.00
#
_symmetry.space_group_name_H-M   'P 1'
#
loop_
_entity.id
_entity.type
_entity.pdbx_description
1 polymer ?
#
loop_
_entity_poly.entity_id
_entity_poly.type
_entity_poly.pdbx_seq_one_letter_code
_entity_poly.pdbx_strand_id
1 'polypeptide(L)'
;MQKRFGVHGPQPRLAQLLTEGLDQLEPLRSHTLTRLEELRPVILSESLRRRVNPMLVAAVLFDEMQHAKPGESHPIAAHSGLFSTLGPAQLGLGEMVHQGLLPADATPEQLEAARDALLDPEQNVTLLVGKFERLQKELELTTPLPPIASRSPHEAKALATLAYLHNGKLDYPARVLRYMQDPELHALLYGNRRKQLPPLI
;
A
#
# COMPACT_ATOMS: atom_id res chain seq x y z
N MET A 1 26.25 -49.24 -6.32
CA MET A 1 27.17 -48.18 -6.79
C MET A 1 26.54 -47.51 -8.02
N GLN A 2 26.25 -46.20 -7.93
CA GLN A 2 26.03 -45.24 -9.05
C GLN A 2 24.76 -45.42 -9.92
N LYS A 3 24.07 -44.39 -10.42
CA LYS A 3 24.18 -42.92 -10.38
C LYS A 3 22.80 -42.34 -10.75
N ARG A 4 22.34 -41.31 -10.03
CA ARG A 4 21.21 -40.44 -10.40
C ARG A 4 21.55 -39.68 -11.69
N PHE A 5 20.62 -39.58 -12.63
CA PHE A 5 20.57 -38.46 -13.58
C PHE A 5 19.10 -38.15 -13.92
N GLY A 6 18.55 -37.17 -13.20
CA GLY A 6 17.38 -36.45 -13.66
C GLY A 6 17.81 -35.55 -14.82
N VAL A 7 17.30 -35.86 -16.02
CA VAL A 7 17.50 -35.05 -17.21
C VAL A 7 16.49 -33.92 -17.15
N HIS A 8 16.85 -32.81 -16.50
CA HIS A 8 16.24 -31.54 -16.86
C HIS A 8 16.98 -31.05 -18.10
N GLY A 9 16.35 -31.15 -19.27
CA GLY A 9 16.82 -30.44 -20.45
C GLY A 9 16.93 -28.94 -20.14
N PRO A 10 17.78 -28.19 -20.87
CA PRO A 10 17.90 -26.75 -20.67
C PRO A 10 16.53 -26.12 -20.77
N GLN A 11 16.14 -25.43 -19.71
CA GLN A 11 14.83 -24.78 -19.59
C GLN A 11 14.62 -23.88 -20.83
N PRO A 12 13.44 -23.91 -21.48
CA PRO A 12 13.17 -23.09 -22.66
C PRO A 12 13.49 -21.62 -22.34
N ARG A 13 14.08 -20.87 -23.27
CA ARG A 13 14.47 -19.45 -23.03
C ARG A 13 13.32 -18.58 -22.49
N LEU A 14 12.09 -18.87 -22.89
CA LEU A 14 10.88 -18.22 -22.33
C LEU A 14 10.65 -18.53 -20.85
N ALA A 15 10.88 -19.78 -20.44
CA ALA A 15 10.80 -20.17 -19.04
C ALA A 15 11.97 -19.60 -18.22
N GLN A 16 13.16 -19.44 -18.81
CA GLN A 16 14.29 -18.76 -18.16
C GLN A 16 14.00 -17.27 -17.95
N LEU A 17 13.47 -16.57 -18.95
CA LEU A 17 13.05 -15.16 -18.82
C LEU A 17 11.92 -14.97 -17.80
N LEU A 18 10.97 -15.91 -17.72
CA LEU A 18 9.94 -15.92 -16.69
C LEU A 18 10.52 -16.16 -15.29
N THR A 19 11.48 -17.07 -15.14
CA THR A 19 12.11 -17.38 -13.85
C THR A 19 13.01 -16.23 -13.41
N GLU A 20 13.82 -15.65 -14.30
CA GLU A 20 14.66 -14.47 -14.03
C GLU A 20 13.82 -13.22 -13.71
N GLY A 21 12.66 -13.05 -14.37
CA GLY A 21 11.71 -11.99 -14.05
C GLY A 21 11.04 -12.18 -12.68
N LEU A 22 10.73 -13.43 -12.30
CA LEU A 22 10.21 -13.76 -10.97
C LEU A 22 11.26 -13.54 -9.87
N ASP A 23 12.51 -13.92 -10.13
CA ASP A 23 13.66 -13.74 -9.23
C ASP A 23 14.04 -12.26 -9.03
N GLN A 24 13.74 -11.38 -10.00
CA GLN A 24 13.91 -9.93 -9.86
C GLN A 24 12.74 -9.26 -9.10
N LEU A 25 11.56 -9.86 -9.12
CA LEU A 25 10.38 -9.36 -8.41
C LEU A 25 10.35 -9.76 -6.93
N GLU A 26 10.91 -10.92 -6.56
CA GLU A 26 11.00 -11.34 -5.15
C GLU A 26 11.77 -10.34 -4.25
N PRO A 27 12.92 -9.76 -4.66
CA PRO A 27 13.59 -8.71 -3.91
C PRO A 27 12.73 -7.47 -3.70
N LEU A 28 12.00 -7.03 -4.74
CA LEU A 28 11.11 -5.87 -4.67
C LEU A 28 9.92 -6.13 -3.75
N ARG A 29 9.31 -7.31 -3.87
CA ARG A 29 8.22 -7.75 -3.01
C ARG A 29 8.66 -7.82 -1.54
N SER A 30 9.78 -8.48 -1.26
CA SER A 30 10.34 -8.61 0.09
C SER A 30 10.68 -7.26 0.71
N HIS A 31 11.26 -6.36 -0.08
CA HIS A 31 11.52 -4.98 0.34
C HIS A 31 10.22 -4.23 0.67
N THR A 32 9.20 -4.36 -0.17
CA THR A 32 7.89 -3.74 0.04
C THR A 32 7.22 -4.26 1.33
N LEU A 33 7.27 -5.58 1.56
CA LEU A 33 6.75 -6.19 2.79
C LEU A 33 7.50 -5.69 4.03
N THR A 34 8.82 -5.50 3.94
CA THR A 34 9.62 -4.96 5.05
C THR A 34 9.19 -3.53 5.39
N ARG A 35 9.01 -2.66 4.39
CA ARG A 35 8.52 -1.29 4.59
C ARG A 35 7.10 -1.27 5.15
N LEU A 36 6.23 -2.16 4.70
CA LEU A 36 4.88 -2.28 5.26
C LEU A 36 4.88 -2.79 6.70
N GLU A 37 5.85 -3.63 7.07
CA GLU A 37 6.00 -4.09 8.46
C GLU A 37 6.34 -2.91 9.38
N GLU A 38 7.21 -1.99 8.95
CA GLU A 38 7.52 -0.74 9.67
C GLU A 38 6.26 0.13 9.86
N LEU A 39 5.40 0.19 8.84
CA LEU A 39 4.16 0.99 8.87
C LEU A 39 2.97 0.28 9.52
N ARG A 40 3.10 -1.00 9.88
CA ARG A 40 2.01 -1.79 10.48
C ARG A 40 1.37 -1.09 11.69
N PRO A 41 2.11 -0.50 12.66
CA PRO A 41 1.49 0.15 13.81
C PRO A 41 0.57 1.32 13.43
N VAL A 42 1.02 2.19 12.51
CA VAL A 42 0.22 3.33 12.05
C VAL A 42 -0.96 2.88 11.19
N ILE A 43 -0.78 1.89 10.31
CA ILE A 43 -1.87 1.29 9.52
C ILE A 43 -2.98 0.79 10.43
N LEU A 44 -2.64 -0.01 11.45
CA LEU A 44 -3.64 -0.61 12.35
C LEU A 44 -4.32 0.44 13.24
N SER A 45 -3.55 1.35 13.83
CA SER A 45 -4.08 2.35 14.77
C SER A 45 -5.00 3.36 14.09
N GLU A 46 -4.60 3.94 12.95
CA GLU A 46 -5.43 4.89 12.22
C GLU A 46 -6.65 4.23 11.58
N SER A 47 -6.48 3.01 11.03
CA SER A 47 -7.62 2.26 10.45
C SER A 47 -8.68 1.95 11.51
N LEU A 48 -8.25 1.57 12.72
CA LEU A 48 -9.16 1.34 13.84
C LEU A 48 -9.89 2.62 14.25
N ARG A 49 -9.15 3.71 14.43
CA ARG A 49 -9.70 5.02 14.84
C ARG A 49 -10.75 5.53 13.84
N ARG A 50 -10.50 5.37 12.54
CA ARG A 50 -11.33 5.93 11.46
C ARG A 50 -12.28 4.91 10.82
N ARG A 51 -12.32 3.68 11.33
CA ARG A 51 -13.15 2.56 10.82
C ARG A 51 -12.94 2.30 9.33
N VAL A 52 -11.68 2.31 8.91
CA VAL A 52 -11.26 1.91 7.56
C VAL A 52 -10.73 0.48 7.62
N ASN A 53 -10.90 -0.30 6.56
CA ASN A 53 -10.34 -1.65 6.53
C ASN A 53 -8.80 -1.58 6.42
N PRO A 54 -8.03 -2.04 7.44
CA PRO A 54 -6.55 -1.98 7.37
C PRO A 54 -5.97 -2.83 6.24
N MET A 55 -6.69 -3.86 5.79
CA MET A 55 -6.28 -4.67 4.64
C MET A 55 -6.43 -3.91 3.32
N LEU A 56 -7.42 -3.01 3.18
CA LEU A 56 -7.52 -2.13 2.02
C LEU A 56 -6.31 -1.19 1.97
N VAL A 57 -5.96 -0.60 3.12
CA VAL A 57 -4.84 0.33 3.27
C VAL A 57 -3.53 -0.35 2.90
N ALA A 58 -3.24 -1.52 3.48
CA ALA A 58 -2.01 -2.24 3.19
C ALA A 58 -1.95 -2.74 1.74
N ALA A 59 -3.06 -3.19 1.16
CA ALA A 59 -3.11 -3.62 -0.25
C ALA A 59 -2.82 -2.47 -1.23
N VAL A 60 -3.35 -1.27 -0.94
CA VAL A 60 -3.08 -0.05 -1.72
C VAL A 60 -1.61 0.35 -1.59
N LEU A 61 -1.09 0.46 -0.36
CA LEU A 61 0.32 0.77 -0.12
C LEU A 61 1.25 -0.25 -0.80
N PHE A 62 0.88 -1.53 -0.80
CA PHE A 62 1.64 -2.59 -1.45
C PHE A 62 1.68 -2.43 -2.98
N ASP A 63 0.56 -2.13 -3.63
CA ASP A 63 0.53 -1.85 -5.09
C ASP A 63 1.34 -0.59 -5.40
N GLU A 64 1.12 0.51 -4.66
CA GLU A 64 1.79 1.78 -4.93
C GLU A 64 3.32 1.68 -4.71
N MET A 65 3.78 1.04 -3.63
CA MET A 65 5.22 0.86 -3.38
C MET A 65 5.89 -0.06 -4.40
N GLN A 66 5.21 -1.09 -4.92
CA GLN A 66 5.76 -1.95 -5.96
C GLN A 66 5.85 -1.26 -7.32
N HIS A 67 5.00 -0.28 -7.58
CA HIS A 67 4.99 0.46 -8.85
C HIS A 67 5.61 1.85 -8.76
N ALA A 68 6.11 2.24 -7.58
CA ALA A 68 6.77 3.53 -7.35
C ALA A 68 7.99 3.67 -8.27
N LYS A 69 8.13 4.81 -8.93
CA LYS A 69 9.28 5.02 -9.82
C LYS A 69 10.51 5.35 -8.97
N PRO A 70 11.71 4.90 -9.39
CA PRO A 70 12.96 5.26 -8.71
C PRO A 70 13.10 6.78 -8.58
N GLY A 71 13.34 7.26 -7.36
CA GLY A 71 13.59 8.68 -7.06
C GLY A 71 12.36 9.51 -6.67
N GLU A 72 11.13 8.97 -6.75
CA GLU A 72 9.90 9.71 -6.37
C GLU A 72 9.86 10.14 -4.90
N SER A 73 10.53 9.39 -4.01
CA SER A 73 10.61 9.70 -2.58
C SER A 73 11.76 10.65 -2.21
N HIS A 74 12.51 11.18 -3.19
CA HIS A 74 13.64 12.06 -2.90
C HIS A 74 13.15 13.51 -2.68
N PRO A 75 13.61 14.24 -1.63
CA PRO A 75 13.16 15.60 -1.35
C PRO A 75 13.27 16.54 -2.56
N ILE A 76 14.42 16.53 -3.24
CA ILE A 76 14.64 17.33 -4.47
C ILE A 76 13.53 17.09 -5.53
N ALA A 77 13.10 15.84 -5.70
CA ALA A 77 12.04 15.51 -6.64
C ALA A 77 10.68 16.05 -6.18
N ALA A 78 10.38 16.00 -4.88
CA ALA A 78 9.15 16.51 -4.29
C ALA A 78 8.98 18.03 -4.42
N HIS A 79 10.06 18.80 -4.26
CA HIS A 79 10.05 20.26 -4.37
C HIS A 79 10.20 20.76 -5.81
N SER A 80 10.68 19.92 -6.74
CA SER A 80 10.82 20.31 -8.16
C SER A 80 9.50 20.46 -8.91
N GLY A 81 8.39 19.95 -8.36
CA GLY A 81 7.09 19.89 -9.05
C GLY A 81 6.99 18.82 -10.14
N LEU A 82 8.05 18.00 -10.34
CA LEU A 82 8.06 16.89 -11.30
C LEU A 82 7.01 15.82 -10.97
N PHE A 83 6.66 15.66 -9.70
CA PHE A 83 5.66 14.71 -9.22
C PHE A 83 4.53 15.45 -8.50
N SER A 84 3.29 15.12 -8.85
CA SER A 84 2.07 15.65 -8.25
C SER A 84 1.60 14.84 -7.03
N THR A 85 2.19 13.67 -6.82
CA THR A 85 1.87 12.69 -5.80
C THR A 85 3.16 12.22 -5.14
N LEU A 86 3.11 11.97 -3.84
CA LEU A 86 4.28 11.77 -3.00
C LEU A 86 4.05 10.68 -1.95
N GLY A 87 5.16 10.12 -1.49
CA GLY A 87 5.19 9.14 -0.41
C GLY A 87 4.64 7.77 -0.80
N PRO A 88 4.55 6.84 0.17
CA PRO A 88 4.20 5.44 -0.08
C PRO A 88 2.78 5.22 -0.65
N ALA A 89 1.84 6.12 -0.40
CA ALA A 89 0.47 6.06 -0.92
C ALA A 89 0.24 6.97 -2.13
N GLN A 90 1.29 7.59 -2.69
CA GLN A 90 1.21 8.44 -3.88
C GLN A 90 0.09 9.50 -3.76
N LEU A 91 0.12 10.27 -2.67
CA LEU A 91 -0.89 11.30 -2.37
C LEU A 91 -0.38 12.70 -2.72
N GLY A 92 -1.28 13.54 -3.23
CA GLY A 92 -0.99 14.94 -3.56
C GLY A 92 -1.54 15.92 -2.53
N LEU A 93 -1.10 17.17 -2.61
CA LEU A 93 -1.52 18.27 -1.71
C LEU A 93 -3.03 18.51 -1.71
N GLY A 94 -3.72 18.23 -2.83
CA GLY A 94 -5.18 18.34 -2.90
C GLY A 94 -5.90 17.48 -1.87
N GLU A 95 -5.36 16.30 -1.50
CA GLU A 95 -5.95 15.48 -0.46
C GLU A 95 -5.80 16.13 0.94
N MET A 96 -4.70 16.83 1.20
CA MET A 96 -4.53 17.61 2.43
C MET A 96 -5.55 18.75 2.51
N VAL A 97 -5.86 19.39 1.37
CA VAL A 97 -6.92 20.41 1.30
C VAL A 97 -8.29 19.78 1.58
N HIS A 98 -8.63 18.65 0.95
CA HIS A 98 -9.89 17.95 1.19
C HIS A 98 -10.10 17.52 2.65
N GLN A 99 -9.02 17.27 3.39
CA GLN A 99 -9.06 16.90 4.80
C GLN A 99 -8.90 18.09 5.76
N GLY A 100 -8.78 19.32 5.23
CA GLY A 100 -8.61 20.54 6.05
C GLY A 100 -7.23 20.66 6.71
N LEU A 101 -6.24 19.91 6.24
CA LEU A 101 -4.86 19.92 6.72
C LEU A 101 -4.00 20.99 6.02
N LEU A 102 -4.49 21.52 4.89
CA LEU A 102 -3.87 22.59 4.13
C LEU A 102 -4.97 23.56 3.64
N PRO A 103 -4.81 24.88 3.81
CA PRO A 103 -5.77 25.83 3.26
C PRO A 103 -5.75 25.82 1.73
N ALA A 104 -6.89 26.15 1.10
CA ALA A 104 -7.01 26.17 -0.36
C ALA A 104 -6.16 27.29 -1.00
N ASP A 105 -5.88 28.34 -0.25
CA ASP A 105 -5.06 29.51 -0.60
C ASP A 105 -3.69 29.48 0.11
N ALA A 106 -3.12 28.29 0.30
CA ALA A 106 -1.86 28.09 1.00
C ALA A 106 -0.70 28.92 0.41
N THR A 107 0.11 29.49 1.32
CA THR A 107 1.33 30.21 0.95
C THR A 107 2.40 29.25 0.42
N PRO A 108 3.42 29.74 -0.32
CA PRO A 108 4.54 28.90 -0.76
C PRO A 108 5.20 28.10 0.37
N GLU A 109 5.40 28.73 1.54
CA GLU A 109 6.01 28.09 2.71
C GLU A 109 5.13 26.95 3.26
N GLN A 110 3.81 27.14 3.26
CA GLN A 110 2.85 26.11 3.65
C GLN A 110 2.84 24.96 2.64
N LEU A 111 2.97 25.26 1.34
CA LEU A 111 3.06 24.24 0.30
C LEU A 111 4.35 23.41 0.42
N GLU A 112 5.48 24.04 0.76
CA GLU A 112 6.75 23.32 1.00
C GLU A 112 6.65 22.42 2.23
N ALA A 113 6.18 22.93 3.36
CA ALA A 113 6.00 22.14 4.57
C ALA A 113 5.03 20.97 4.37
N ALA A 114 3.99 21.16 3.55
CA ALA A 114 3.04 20.11 3.20
C ALA A 114 3.66 19.03 2.28
N ARG A 115 4.60 19.40 1.39
CA ARG A 115 5.36 18.42 0.60
C ARG A 115 6.28 17.59 1.48
N ASP A 116 6.94 18.21 2.46
CA ASP A 116 7.76 17.50 3.44
C ASP A 116 6.92 16.53 4.27
N ALA A 117 5.74 16.96 4.72
CA ALA A 117 4.77 16.11 5.41
C ALA A 117 4.34 14.90 4.56
N LEU A 118 4.15 15.06 3.25
CA LEU A 118 3.80 13.96 2.35
C LEU A 118 4.95 12.96 2.13
N LEU A 119 6.20 13.36 2.35
CA LEU A 119 7.36 12.46 2.30
C LEU A 119 7.50 11.60 3.55
N ASP A 120 6.95 12.04 4.68
CA ASP A 120 6.89 11.23 5.90
C ASP A 120 5.95 10.03 5.72
N PRO A 121 6.45 8.78 5.81
CA PRO A 121 5.65 7.60 5.54
C PRO A 121 4.44 7.44 6.49
N GLU A 122 4.57 7.80 7.76
CA GLU A 122 3.49 7.64 8.75
C GLU A 122 2.37 8.66 8.52
N GLN A 123 2.72 9.92 8.24
CA GLN A 123 1.78 10.95 7.86
C GLN A 123 1.09 10.62 6.55
N ASN A 124 1.82 10.08 5.57
CA ASN A 124 1.26 9.67 4.30
C ASN A 124 0.25 8.52 4.46
N VAL A 125 0.53 7.54 5.33
CA VAL A 125 -0.45 6.50 5.71
C VAL A 125 -1.66 7.12 6.41
N THR A 126 -1.45 8.03 7.37
CA THR A 126 -2.53 8.71 8.08
C THR A 126 -3.46 9.45 7.11
N LEU A 127 -2.88 10.15 6.13
CA LEU A 127 -3.62 10.85 5.08
C LEU A 127 -4.39 9.88 4.18
N LEU A 128 -3.81 8.73 3.84
CA LEU A 128 -4.50 7.68 3.06
C LEU A 128 -5.74 7.15 3.81
N VAL A 129 -5.60 6.85 5.11
CA VAL A 129 -6.73 6.39 5.92
C VAL A 129 -7.80 7.48 6.00
N GLY A 130 -7.41 8.74 6.19
CA GLY A 130 -8.33 9.88 6.16
C GLY A 130 -9.06 10.04 4.82
N LYS A 131 -8.38 9.77 3.70
CA LYS A 131 -8.98 9.78 2.36
C LYS A 131 -10.08 8.73 2.26
N PHE A 132 -9.81 7.50 2.68
CA PHE A 132 -10.83 6.44 2.68
C PHE A 132 -11.98 6.74 3.62
N GLU A 133 -11.72 7.27 4.81
CA GLU A 133 -12.77 7.70 5.74
C GLU A 133 -13.70 8.74 5.08
N ARG A 134 -13.12 9.77 4.46
CA ARG A 134 -13.86 10.82 3.74
C ARG A 134 -14.70 10.24 2.60
N LEU A 135 -14.10 9.41 1.75
CA LEU A 135 -14.80 8.76 0.64
C LEU A 135 -15.92 7.83 1.12
N GLN A 136 -15.73 7.09 2.23
CA GLN A 136 -16.80 6.28 2.83
C GLN A 136 -17.98 7.15 3.28
N LYS A 137 -17.73 8.35 3.81
CA LYS A 137 -18.80 9.30 4.19
C LYS A 137 -19.52 9.85 2.96
N GLU A 138 -18.77 10.30 1.96
CA GLU A 138 -19.33 10.87 0.71
C GLU A 138 -20.17 9.85 -0.08
N LEU A 139 -19.81 8.56 -0.02
CA LEU A 139 -20.53 7.47 -0.67
C LEU A 139 -21.62 6.83 0.19
N GLU A 140 -21.86 7.37 1.40
CA GLU A 140 -22.82 6.81 2.35
C GLU A 140 -22.55 5.33 2.72
N LEU A 141 -21.28 4.92 2.69
CA LEU A 141 -20.81 3.56 3.02
C LEU A 141 -20.46 3.40 4.50
N THR A 142 -20.96 4.30 5.36
CA THR A 142 -20.61 4.30 6.79
C THR A 142 -21.35 3.18 7.52
N THR A 143 -20.59 2.14 7.90
CA THR A 143 -21.09 1.00 8.65
C THR A 143 -20.47 0.93 10.05
N PRO A 144 -21.11 0.26 11.03
CA PRO A 144 -20.53 0.07 12.37
C PRO A 144 -19.18 -0.67 12.36
N LEU A 145 -19.00 -1.56 11.39
CA LEU A 145 -17.79 -2.33 11.17
C LEU A 145 -17.21 -1.99 9.80
N PRO A 146 -15.88 -1.94 9.63
CA PRO A 146 -15.28 -1.77 8.31
C PRO A 146 -15.74 -2.86 7.32
N PRO A 147 -15.91 -2.53 6.03
CA PRO A 147 -16.28 -3.50 5.01
C PRO A 147 -15.17 -4.55 4.83
N ILE A 148 -15.52 -5.81 4.68
CA ILE A 148 -14.62 -6.94 4.47
C ILE A 148 -15.01 -7.62 3.16
N ALA A 149 -14.04 -7.74 2.23
CA ALA A 149 -14.30 -8.26 0.88
C ALA A 149 -14.96 -9.65 0.86
N SER A 150 -14.61 -10.52 1.82
CA SER A 150 -15.16 -11.89 1.90
C SER A 150 -16.54 -11.98 2.55
N ARG A 151 -17.07 -10.90 3.14
CA ARG A 151 -18.36 -10.95 3.86
C ARG A 151 -19.55 -10.89 2.93
N SER A 152 -19.50 -10.07 1.89
CA SER A 152 -20.56 -9.99 0.88
C SER A 152 -20.08 -9.34 -0.43
N PRO A 153 -20.75 -9.61 -1.57
CA PRO A 153 -20.48 -8.91 -2.83
C PRO A 153 -20.65 -7.39 -2.72
N HIS A 154 -21.57 -6.93 -1.86
CA HIS A 154 -21.79 -5.50 -1.62
C HIS A 154 -20.57 -4.85 -0.94
N GLU A 155 -20.02 -5.48 0.11
CA GLU A 155 -18.82 -4.97 0.78
C GLU A 155 -17.58 -5.06 -0.11
N ALA A 156 -17.44 -6.11 -0.91
CA ALA A 156 -16.38 -6.20 -1.92
C ALA A 156 -16.47 -5.07 -2.95
N LYS A 157 -17.70 -4.75 -3.41
CA LYS A 157 -17.94 -3.61 -4.32
C LYS A 157 -17.59 -2.29 -3.68
N ALA A 158 -17.97 -2.06 -2.42
CA ALA A 158 -17.61 -0.86 -1.67
C ALA A 158 -16.08 -0.67 -1.62
N LEU A 159 -15.33 -1.72 -1.26
CA LEU A 159 -13.87 -1.70 -1.25
C LEU A 159 -13.26 -1.43 -2.65
N ALA A 160 -13.82 -2.05 -3.69
CA ALA A 160 -13.41 -1.81 -5.06
C ALA A 160 -13.64 -0.35 -5.50
N THR A 161 -14.77 0.24 -5.11
CA THR A 161 -15.08 1.64 -5.38
C THR A 161 -14.10 2.58 -4.67
N LEU A 162 -13.76 2.31 -3.41
CA LEU A 162 -12.75 3.09 -2.68
C LEU A 162 -11.38 3.01 -3.37
N ALA A 163 -10.95 1.81 -3.79
CA ALA A 163 -9.70 1.63 -4.52
C ALA A 163 -9.72 2.38 -5.88
N TYR A 164 -10.84 2.32 -6.61
CA TYR A 164 -11.00 3.06 -7.86
C TYR A 164 -10.90 4.57 -7.66
N LEU A 165 -11.58 5.12 -6.64
CA LEU A 165 -11.52 6.56 -6.34
C LEU A 165 -10.16 7.00 -5.80
N HIS A 166 -9.36 6.07 -5.26
CA HIS A 166 -7.99 6.37 -4.87
C HIS A 166 -7.09 6.62 -6.09
N ASN A 167 -7.10 5.71 -7.08
CA ASN A 167 -6.11 5.67 -8.17
C ASN A 167 -6.66 6.14 -9.54
N GLY A 168 -7.96 6.00 -9.78
CA GLY A 168 -8.65 6.41 -11.02
C GLY A 168 -8.59 5.41 -12.18
N LYS A 169 -7.79 4.32 -12.09
CA LYS A 169 -7.67 3.31 -13.16
C LYS A 169 -8.67 2.16 -12.97
N LEU A 170 -9.27 1.69 -14.07
CA LEU A 170 -10.31 0.64 -14.05
C LEU A 170 -9.81 -0.73 -13.63
N ASP A 171 -8.55 -1.05 -13.88
CA ASP A 171 -7.91 -2.32 -13.53
C ASP A 171 -7.37 -2.36 -12.08
N TYR A 172 -7.20 -1.20 -11.46
CA TYR A 172 -6.66 -1.05 -10.11
C TYR A 172 -7.48 -1.78 -9.03
N PRO A 173 -8.83 -1.67 -8.98
CA PRO A 173 -9.62 -2.36 -7.95
C PRO A 173 -9.43 -3.88 -7.95
N ALA A 174 -9.28 -4.49 -9.13
CA ALA A 174 -9.08 -5.93 -9.24
C ALA A 174 -7.72 -6.37 -8.68
N ARG A 175 -6.68 -5.54 -8.84
CA ARG A 175 -5.37 -5.79 -8.20
C ARG A 175 -5.44 -5.63 -6.70
N VAL A 176 -6.04 -4.54 -6.20
CA VAL A 176 -6.20 -4.31 -4.76
C VAL A 176 -6.98 -5.45 -4.09
N LEU A 177 -8.13 -5.86 -4.65
CA LEU A 177 -8.90 -6.98 -4.11
C LEU A 177 -8.12 -8.31 -4.12
N ARG A 178 -7.19 -8.50 -5.07
CA ARG A 178 -6.29 -9.65 -5.10
C ARG A 178 -5.26 -9.58 -3.99
N TYR A 179 -4.62 -8.43 -3.79
CA TYR A 179 -3.69 -8.22 -2.68
C TYR A 179 -4.36 -8.30 -1.31
N MET A 180 -5.62 -7.91 -1.19
CA MET A 180 -6.40 -8.11 0.04
C MET A 180 -6.61 -9.59 0.40
N GLN A 181 -6.32 -10.53 -0.51
CA GLN A 181 -6.36 -11.97 -0.29
C GLN A 181 -4.96 -12.58 -0.14
N ASP A 182 -3.91 -11.77 -0.19
CA ASP A 182 -2.52 -12.20 -0.15
C ASP A 182 -2.15 -12.73 1.26
N PRO A 183 -1.76 -14.01 1.39
CA PRO A 183 -1.46 -14.60 2.70
C PRO A 183 -0.32 -13.90 3.45
N GLU A 184 0.68 -13.35 2.74
CA GLU A 184 1.81 -12.67 3.37
C GLU A 184 1.39 -11.31 3.92
N LEU A 185 0.54 -10.57 3.21
CA LEU A 185 -0.04 -9.33 3.73
C LEU A 185 -0.96 -9.58 4.93
N HIS A 186 -1.75 -10.66 4.91
CA HIS A 186 -2.53 -11.08 6.08
C HIS A 186 -1.65 -11.44 7.27
N ALA A 187 -0.58 -12.21 7.05
CA ALA A 187 0.37 -12.58 8.08
C ALA A 187 1.12 -11.35 8.64
N LEU A 188 1.44 -10.38 7.78
CA LEU A 188 2.06 -9.12 8.19
C LEU A 188 1.14 -8.33 9.11
N LEU A 189 -0.12 -8.11 8.72
CA LEU A 189 -1.04 -7.28 9.49
C LEU A 189 -1.55 -7.95 10.77
N TYR A 190 -1.91 -9.22 10.70
CA TYR A 190 -2.63 -9.92 11.76
C TYR A 190 -1.83 -11.02 12.44
N GLY A 191 -0.65 -11.37 11.90
CA GLY A 191 0.21 -12.38 12.50
C GLY A 191 0.79 -11.92 13.83
N ASN A 192 0.84 -12.84 14.78
CA ASN A 192 1.51 -12.66 16.06
C ASN A 192 2.97 -13.12 15.92
N ARG A 193 3.92 -12.18 15.75
CA ARG A 193 5.34 -12.51 15.97
C ARG A 193 5.58 -12.56 17.48
N ARG A 194 5.51 -13.76 18.06
CA ARG A 194 6.17 -14.00 19.36
C ARG A 194 7.66 -13.80 19.13
N LYS A 195 8.29 -12.88 19.86
CA LYS A 195 9.76 -12.86 19.97
C LYS A 195 10.19 -14.29 20.33
N GLN A 196 10.97 -14.94 19.47
CA GLN A 196 11.63 -16.18 19.86
C GLN A 196 12.53 -15.82 21.03
N LEU A 197 12.16 -16.26 22.24
CA LEU A 197 13.06 -16.22 23.37
C LEU A 197 14.26 -17.09 23.00
N PRO A 198 15.50 -16.59 23.13
CA PRO A 198 16.66 -17.44 22.90
C PRO A 198 16.56 -18.68 23.79
N PRO A 199 16.98 -19.86 23.30
CA PRO A 199 17.00 -21.05 24.15
C PRO A 199 17.81 -20.73 25.40
N LEU A 200 17.24 -21.02 26.57
CA LEU A 200 17.98 -21.01 27.83
C LEU A 200 19.16 -21.97 27.66
N ILE A 201 20.37 -21.41 27.66
CA ILE A 201 21.63 -22.17 27.73
C ILE A 201 21.85 -22.57 29.19
#